data_AF-S4MSN4-F1
#
_entry.id   AF-S4MSN4-F1
#
_cell.length_a   1.000
_cell.length_b   1.000
_cell.length_c   1.000
_cell.angle_alpha   90.00
_cell.angle_beta   90.00
_cell.angle_gamma   90.00
#
_symmetry.space_group_name_H-M   'P 1'
#
loop_
_entity.id
_entity.type
_entity.pdbx_description
1 polymer ?
#
loop_
_entity_poly.entity_id
_entity_poly.type
_entity_poly.pdbx_seq_one_letter_code
_entity_poly.pdbx_strand_id
1 'polypeptide(L)' 'MGLTLLGRIAGDTHAQIVQLAAEYDPQPPYDAGSPGKAPAHVVELLRSHAGLILT' A
#
# COMPACT_ATOMS: atom_id res chain seq x y z
N MET A 1 4.62 -4.15 6.68
CA MET A 1 3.33 -3.43 6.86
C MET A 1 2.98 -3.41 8.34
N GLY A 2 2.25 -2.39 8.83
CA GLY A 2 1.92 -2.24 10.26
C GLY A 2 1.20 -3.43 10.89
N LEU A 3 0.16 -3.98 10.23
CA LEU A 3 -0.56 -5.14 10.77
C LEU A 3 0.32 -6.40 10.88
N THR A 4 1.30 -6.57 9.98
CA THR A 4 2.28 -7.67 10.07
C THR A 4 3.14 -7.55 11.33
N LEU A 5 3.54 -6.33 11.70
CA LEU A 5 4.29 -6.10 12.94
C LEU A 5 3.41 -6.37 14.16
N LEU A 6 2.15 -5.92 14.12
CA LEU A 6 1.17 -6.18 15.17
C LEU A 6 0.96 -7.69 15.38
N GLY A 7 0.85 -8.48 14.31
CA GLY A 7 0.75 -9.94 14.40
C GLY A 7 1.96 -10.59 15.09
N ARG A 8 3.17 -10.06 14.87
CA ARG A 8 4.39 -10.53 15.55
C ARG A 8 4.44 -10.19 17.04
N ILE A 9 3.82 -9.09 17.45
CA ILE A 9 3.86 -8.59 18.83
C ILE A 9 2.70 -9.17 19.67
N ALA A 10 1.50 -9.23 19.10
CA ALA A 10 0.25 -9.51 19.82
C ALA A 10 -0.56 -10.70 19.24
N GLY A 11 -0.03 -11.37 18.21
CA GLY A 11 -0.69 -12.48 17.53
C GLY A 11 -1.66 -12.04 16.43
N ASP A 12 -1.98 -12.97 15.53
CA ASP A 12 -2.76 -12.71 14.32
C ASP A 12 -4.18 -12.20 14.63
N THR A 13 -4.83 -12.70 15.68
CA THR A 13 -6.16 -12.23 16.10
C THR A 13 -6.18 -10.75 16.43
N HIS A 14 -5.15 -10.22 17.12
CA HIS A 14 -5.06 -8.78 17.39
C HIS A 14 -4.84 -7.97 16.11
N ALA A 15 -4.02 -8.49 15.18
CA ALA A 15 -3.84 -7.85 13.89
C ALA A 15 -5.15 -7.79 13.10
N GLN A 16 -5.95 -8.86 13.12
CA GLN A 16 -7.27 -8.91 12.47
C GLN A 16 -8.28 -7.95 13.13
N ILE A 17 -8.31 -7.86 14.46
CA ILE A 17 -9.17 -6.91 15.18
C ILE A 17 -8.84 -5.47 14.77
N VAL A 18 -7.55 -5.10 14.72
CA VAL A 18 -7.14 -3.75 14.31
C VAL A 18 -7.44 -3.50 12.84
N GLN A 19 -7.24 -4.49 11.97
CA GLN A 19 -7.61 -4.39 10.56
C GLN A 19 -9.11 -4.09 10.40
N LEU A 20 -9.96 -4.82 11.12
CA LEU A 20 -11.41 -4.63 11.11
C LEU A 20 -11.82 -3.29 11.71
N ALA A 21 -11.25 -2.91 12.86
CA ALA A 21 -11.56 -1.65 13.53
C ALA A 21 -11.18 -0.41 12.69
N ALA A 22 -10.16 -0.55 11.83
CA ALA A 22 -9.76 0.48 10.88
C ALA A 22 -10.49 0.39 9.53
N GLU A 23 -11.37 -0.60 9.34
CA GLU A 23 -12.02 -0.93 8.07
C GLU A 23 -11.01 -1.01 6.91
N TYR A 24 -9.82 -1.57 7.19
CA TYR A 24 -8.73 -1.63 6.23
C TYR A 24 -8.94 -2.77 5.23
N ASP A 25 -9.81 -2.51 4.25
CA ASP A 25 -10.07 -3.32 3.05
C ASP A 25 -9.81 -2.50 1.77
N PRO A 26 -8.54 -2.27 1.40
CA PRO A 26 -8.22 -1.44 0.24
C PRO A 26 -8.67 -2.12 -1.07
N GLN A 27 -9.54 -1.44 -1.82
CA GLN A 27 -9.98 -1.84 -3.17
C GLN A 27 -9.56 -0.78 -4.22
N PRO A 28 -8.27 -0.72 -4.58
CA PRO A 28 -7.80 0.27 -5.55
C PRO A 28 -8.40 0.00 -6.94
N PRO A 29 -8.86 1.04 -7.66
CA PRO A 29 -9.44 0.88 -9.00
C PRO A 29 -8.41 0.57 -10.10
N TYR A 30 -7.11 0.74 -9.80
CA TYR A 30 -6.01 0.51 -10.74
C TYR A 30 -4.93 -0.36 -10.11
N ASP A 31 -4.37 -1.32 -10.87
CA ASP A 31 -3.25 -2.15 -10.42
C ASP A 31 -1.88 -1.47 -10.65
N ALA A 32 -1.76 -0.21 -10.25
CA ALA A 32 -0.55 0.61 -10.39
C ALA A 32 0.14 0.89 -9.04
N GLY A 33 -0.20 0.12 -7.99
CA GLY A 33 0.29 0.33 -6.63
C GLY A 33 1.77 -0.02 -6.40
N SER A 34 2.47 -0.53 -7.41
CA SER A 34 3.92 -0.73 -7.36
C SER A 34 4.55 -0.67 -8.77
N PRO A 35 5.85 -0.33 -8.88
CA PRO A 35 6.52 -0.24 -10.19
C PRO A 35 6.51 -1.54 -10.99
N GLY A 36 6.41 -2.70 -10.33
CA GLY A 36 6.38 -4.01 -11.00
C GLY A 36 5.00 -4.40 -11.54
N LYS A 37 3.93 -3.71 -11.10
CA LYS A 37 2.56 -3.95 -11.58
C LYS A 37 2.06 -2.85 -12.52
N ALA A 38 2.52 -1.62 -12.30
CA ALA A 38 2.14 -0.47 -13.10
C ALA A 38 2.65 -0.60 -14.56
N PRO A 39 1.92 -0.07 -15.55
CA PRO A 39 2.42 0.03 -16.92
C PRO A 39 3.73 0.81 -16.98
N ALA A 40 4.69 0.35 -17.79
CA ALA A 40 6.03 0.94 -17.86
C ALA A 40 6.03 2.46 -18.12
N HIS A 41 5.15 2.92 -19.02
CA HIS A 41 5.01 4.35 -19.34
C HIS A 41 4.52 5.19 -18.15
N VAL A 42 3.66 4.64 -17.27
CA VAL A 42 3.19 5.33 -16.05
C VAL A 42 4.34 5.47 -15.05
N VAL A 43 5.16 4.43 -14.90
CA VAL A 43 6.34 4.45 -14.03
C VAL A 43 7.37 5.47 -14.53
N GLU A 44 7.61 5.53 -15.83
CA GLU A 44 8.53 6.49 -16.45
C GLU A 44 8.03 7.94 -16.32
N LEU A 45 6.72 8.15 -16.47
CA LEU A 45 6.10 9.45 -16.26
C LEU A 45 6.25 9.93 -14.80
N LEU A 46 5.99 9.06 -13.82
CA LEU A 46 6.19 9.38 -12.41
C LEU A 46 7.64 9.76 -12.12
N ARG A 47 8.61 9.00 -12.65
CA ARG A 47 10.05 9.25 -12.42
C ARG A 47 10.52 10.57 -13.04
N SER A 48 10.02 10.91 -14.23
CA SER A 48 10.37 12.18 -14.90
C SER A 48 9.79 13.41 -14.19
N HIS A 49 8.70 13.25 -13.44
CA HIS A 49 8.01 14.32 -12.71
C HIS A 49 8.18 14.23 -11.18
N ALA A 50 9.16 13.45 -10.69
CA ALA A 50 9.29 13.15 -9.26
C ALA A 50 9.41 14.41 -8.38
N GLY A 51 10.02 15.49 -8.88
CA GLY A 51 10.13 16.76 -8.16
C GLY A 51 8.85 17.63 -8.14
N LEU A 52 7.82 17.26 -8.91
CA LEU A 52 6.54 17.99 -8.99
C LEU A 52 5.38 17.24 -8.32
N ILE A 53 5.49 15.91 -8.18
CA ILE A 53 4.42 15.04 -7.67
C ILE A 53 4.59 14.69 -6.18
N LEU A 54 5.80 14.77 -5.63
CA LEU A 54 6.14 14.30 -4.27
C LEU A 54 6.49 15.42 -3.26
N THR A 55 6.15 16.67 -3.57
CA THR A 55 6.27 17.84 -2.68
C THR A 55 4.89 18.29 -2.21
#